data_AF-A0A9P4TPD1-F1
#
_entry.id   AF-A0A9P4TPD1-F1
#
_cell.length_a   1.000
_cell.length_b   1.000
_cell.length_c   1.000
_cell.angle_alpha   90.00
_cell.angle_beta   90.00
_cell.angle_gamma   90.00
#
_symmetry.space_group_name_H-M   'P 1'
#
loop_
_entity.id
_entity.type
_entity.pdbx_description
1 polymer ?
#
loop_
_entity_poly.entity_id
_entity_poly.type
_entity_poly.pdbx_seq_one_letter_code
_entity_poly.pdbx_strand_id
1 'polypeptide(L)'
;MLRRRGLFKRSGFPISTVLPEDDGLILDKKWRDWIERESTKRLVYEVCAYDAQSSIALLVSPLVSYAELDLPPPEPQELWLATSPAEWKRLYCERVDHASMRLPSLNEQIANLDLLQINRVRVDLSLCCSAVLYALWGLVWDYRKISLLFCGQPRVWDKGIAILSRHQELTKILDYYRMSFGGQNLLLLELISMHLHMSLEEIQLFIGLEGIEQADRVHQSVKEWVRNKTSRQAVWHAGQVFRAAKSLPPLHLRDFYAVCLFHVSLTFWAYGLASRMFGLDGSDQNSSERASSPHLLNQTIWLDGEETAATYRYISLGIGNPGLQDIHQRKVPARLSDLGAIMDVIIDTMSRGDREPLRPNSPLVENLISIMERLRDMTPGGGGASTPRRTSNNE
;
A
#
# COMPACT_ATOMS: atom_id res chain seq x y z
N MET A 1 -15.52 11.69 -18.66
CA MET A 1 -15.19 12.42 -19.90
C MET A 1 -13.79 12.10 -20.44
N LEU A 2 -12.76 11.93 -19.60
CA LEU A 2 -11.37 11.65 -20.03
C LEU A 2 -11.24 10.43 -20.96
N ARG A 3 -11.80 9.29 -20.56
CA ARG A 3 -11.84 8.05 -21.37
C ARG A 3 -12.46 8.27 -22.75
N ARG A 4 -13.62 8.93 -22.80
CA ARG A 4 -14.33 9.23 -24.07
C ARG A 4 -13.56 10.19 -24.97
N ARG A 5 -12.75 11.08 -24.40
CA ARG A 5 -11.85 11.97 -25.15
C ARG A 5 -10.54 11.30 -25.60
N GLY A 6 -10.33 10.01 -25.28
CA GLY A 6 -9.12 9.29 -25.66
C GLY A 6 -7.87 9.71 -24.88
N LEU A 7 -8.02 10.40 -23.75
CA LEU A 7 -6.89 10.97 -22.98
C LEU A 7 -6.09 9.93 -22.19
N PHE A 8 -6.49 8.65 -22.21
CA PHE A 8 -5.66 7.55 -21.70
C PHE A 8 -4.74 6.97 -22.78
N LYS A 9 -4.86 7.42 -24.03
CA LYS A 9 -4.09 6.93 -25.16
C LYS A 9 -3.12 7.99 -25.64
N ARG A 10 -2.01 7.53 -26.24
CA ARG A 10 -1.01 8.41 -26.85
C ARG A 10 -1.58 9.34 -27.92
N SER A 11 -2.61 8.92 -28.64
CA SER A 11 -3.28 9.76 -29.65
C SER A 11 -3.85 11.06 -29.09
N GLY A 12 -4.15 11.12 -27.78
CA GLY A 12 -4.56 12.35 -27.09
C GLY A 12 -3.41 13.34 -26.84
N PHE A 13 -2.15 12.96 -27.06
CA PHE A 13 -0.97 13.77 -26.74
C PHE A 13 0.02 13.81 -27.93
N PRO A 14 -0.28 14.58 -28.98
CA PRO A 14 0.62 14.74 -30.11
C PRO A 14 1.93 15.41 -29.68
N ILE A 15 3.05 14.95 -30.25
CA ILE A 15 4.39 15.47 -30.00
C ILE A 15 4.50 16.89 -30.54
N SER A 16 5.08 17.80 -29.76
CA SER A 16 5.53 19.10 -30.26
C SER A 16 7.03 19.17 -30.35
N THR A 17 7.52 19.69 -31.46
CA THR A 17 8.93 19.97 -31.66
C THR A 17 9.21 21.44 -31.37
N VAL A 18 10.12 21.68 -30.43
CA VAL A 18 10.70 22.99 -30.14
C VAL A 18 12.01 23.10 -30.89
N LEU A 19 12.14 24.14 -31.71
CA LEU A 19 13.35 24.42 -32.48
C LEU A 19 14.13 25.54 -31.80
N PRO A 20 15.48 25.55 -31.90
CA PRO A 20 16.30 26.64 -31.35
C PRO A 20 15.91 28.02 -31.88
N GLU A 21 15.49 28.07 -33.14
CA GLU A 21 15.07 29.26 -33.89
C GLU A 21 13.67 29.78 -33.50
N ASP A 22 12.92 29.05 -32.68
CA ASP A 22 11.59 29.51 -32.25
C ASP A 22 11.73 30.74 -31.33
N ASP A 23 11.12 31.86 -31.73
CA ASP A 23 11.16 33.11 -30.96
C ASP A 23 9.83 33.89 -31.05
N GLY A 24 9.68 34.87 -30.16
CA GLY A 24 8.51 35.76 -30.08
C GLY A 24 7.18 35.01 -29.99
N LEU A 25 6.20 35.42 -30.79
CA LEU A 25 4.84 34.88 -30.77
C LEU A 25 4.77 33.38 -31.09
N ILE A 26 5.70 32.85 -31.88
CA ILE A 26 5.74 31.41 -32.22
C ILE A 26 6.12 30.61 -30.98
N LEU A 27 7.14 31.06 -30.25
CA LEU A 27 7.60 30.43 -29.03
C LEU A 27 6.52 30.50 -27.93
N ASP A 28 5.91 31.67 -27.74
CA ASP A 28 4.81 31.86 -26.79
C ASP A 28 3.64 30.91 -27.07
N LYS A 29 3.24 30.78 -28.34
CA LYS A 29 2.17 29.87 -28.74
C LYS A 29 2.53 28.42 -28.45
N LYS A 30 3.72 27.97 -28.87
CA LYS A 30 4.19 26.59 -28.63
C LYS A 30 4.26 26.25 -27.14
N TRP A 31 4.73 27.18 -26.32
CA TRP A 31 4.79 27.00 -24.88
C TRP A 31 3.39 26.88 -24.27
N ARG A 32 2.44 27.75 -24.62
CA ARG A 32 1.04 27.66 -24.15
C ARG A 32 0.37 26.35 -24.56
N ASP A 33 0.53 25.93 -25.81
CA ASP A 33 0.02 24.65 -26.31
C ASP A 33 0.66 23.46 -25.58
N TRP A 34 1.94 23.56 -25.22
CA TRP A 34 2.63 22.57 -24.40
C TRP A 34 2.08 22.53 -22.97
N ILE A 35 1.90 23.69 -22.32
CA ILE A 35 1.32 23.78 -20.96
C ILE A 35 -0.04 23.12 -20.90
N GLU A 36 -0.94 23.42 -21.85
CA GLU A 36 -2.30 22.83 -21.85
C GLU A 36 -2.26 21.30 -21.95
N ARG A 37 -1.41 20.77 -22.83
CA ARG A 37 -1.23 19.32 -22.99
C ARG A 37 -0.61 18.67 -21.77
N GLU A 38 0.45 19.26 -21.22
CA GLU A 38 1.12 18.73 -20.03
C GLU A 38 0.19 18.81 -18.80
N SER A 39 -0.59 19.88 -18.67
CA SER A 39 -1.65 20.01 -17.66
C SER A 39 -2.67 18.88 -17.78
N THR A 40 -3.15 18.62 -19.00
CA THR A 40 -4.11 17.54 -19.27
C THR A 40 -3.52 16.17 -18.96
N LYS A 41 -2.24 15.97 -19.30
CA LYS A 41 -1.52 14.73 -19.05
C LYS A 41 -1.38 14.49 -17.54
N ARG A 42 -0.87 15.47 -16.80
CA ARG A 42 -0.73 15.42 -15.33
C ARG A 42 -2.09 15.21 -14.64
N LEU A 43 -3.16 15.87 -15.11
CA LEU A 43 -4.52 15.62 -14.64
C LEU A 43 -4.95 14.16 -14.79
N VAL A 44 -4.63 13.52 -15.92
CA VAL A 44 -4.94 12.10 -16.11
C VAL A 44 -4.24 11.23 -15.06
N TYR A 45 -2.95 11.46 -14.81
CA TYR A 45 -2.21 10.74 -13.77
C TYR A 45 -2.79 10.95 -12.37
N GLU A 46 -3.17 12.18 -12.03
CA GLU A 46 -3.82 12.50 -10.75
C GLU A 46 -5.19 11.82 -10.60
N VAL A 47 -5.99 11.77 -11.67
CA VAL A 47 -7.28 11.07 -11.65
C VAL A 47 -7.08 9.56 -11.46
N CYS A 48 -6.07 8.96 -12.08
CA CYS A 48 -5.72 7.56 -11.86
C CYS A 48 -5.26 7.30 -10.43
N ALA A 49 -4.46 8.20 -9.86
CA ALA A 49 -4.05 8.12 -8.46
C ALA A 49 -5.26 8.19 -7.53
N TYR A 50 -6.15 9.17 -7.73
CA TYR A 50 -7.35 9.34 -6.91
C TYR A 50 -8.31 8.13 -7.01
N ASP A 51 -8.49 7.57 -8.21
CA ASP A 51 -9.28 6.35 -8.41
C ASP A 51 -8.69 5.16 -7.66
N ALA A 52 -7.37 4.95 -7.75
CA ALA A 52 -6.69 3.88 -7.03
C ALA A 52 -6.74 4.09 -5.51
N GLN A 53 -6.55 5.31 -5.01
CA GLN A 53 -6.71 5.64 -3.59
C GLN A 53 -8.14 5.36 -3.09
N SER A 54 -9.15 5.72 -3.89
CA SER A 54 -10.56 5.45 -3.58
C SER A 54 -10.84 3.94 -3.57
N SER A 55 -10.26 3.21 -4.52
CA SER A 55 -10.32 1.74 -4.60
C SER A 55 -9.72 1.08 -3.36
N ILE A 56 -8.54 1.53 -2.91
CA ILE A 56 -7.92 1.07 -1.67
C ILE A 56 -8.84 1.38 -0.48
N ALA A 57 -9.25 2.64 -0.34
CA ALA A 57 -9.99 3.10 0.84
C ALA A 57 -11.36 2.44 1.02
N LEU A 58 -12.06 2.18 -0.09
CA LEU A 58 -13.40 1.60 -0.08
C LEU A 58 -13.41 0.09 -0.32
N LEU A 59 -12.24 -0.52 -0.58
CA LEU A 59 -12.12 -1.91 -1.00
C LEU A 59 -13.05 -2.22 -2.19
N VAL A 60 -12.96 -1.41 -3.23
CA VAL A 60 -13.67 -1.59 -4.51
C VAL A 60 -12.70 -1.69 -5.66
N SER A 61 -13.15 -2.21 -6.80
CA SER A 61 -12.32 -2.25 -8.01
C SER A 61 -11.94 -0.85 -8.47
N PRO A 62 -10.67 -0.60 -8.89
CA PRO A 62 -10.33 0.62 -9.61
C PRO A 62 -11.20 0.76 -10.86
N LEU A 63 -11.69 1.97 -11.14
CA LEU A 63 -12.49 2.28 -12.32
C LEU A 63 -11.61 2.44 -13.56
N VAL A 64 -10.35 2.81 -13.38
CA VAL A 64 -9.33 2.96 -14.42
C VAL A 64 -8.41 1.75 -14.39
N SER A 65 -8.52 0.91 -15.43
CA SER A 65 -7.66 -0.26 -15.54
C SER A 65 -6.22 0.15 -15.83
N TYR A 66 -5.26 -0.53 -15.22
CA TYR A 66 -3.83 -0.38 -15.56
C TYR A 66 -3.56 -0.58 -17.07
N ALA A 67 -4.38 -1.40 -17.75
CA ALA A 67 -4.21 -1.73 -19.16
C ALA A 67 -4.66 -0.63 -20.12
N GLU A 68 -5.49 0.32 -19.67
CA GLU A 68 -5.93 1.42 -20.54
C GLU A 68 -4.92 2.58 -20.64
N LEU A 69 -3.94 2.64 -19.72
CA LEU A 69 -2.96 3.72 -19.54
C LEU A 69 -1.80 3.66 -20.54
N ASP A 70 -2.11 4.02 -21.79
CA ASP A 70 -1.15 4.08 -22.90
C ASP A 70 -0.73 5.54 -23.25
N LEU A 71 -0.96 6.46 -22.32
CA LEU A 71 -0.50 7.84 -22.45
C LEU A 71 1.03 7.95 -22.22
N PRO A 72 1.70 8.94 -22.84
CA PRO A 72 3.10 9.21 -22.55
C PRO A 72 3.31 9.64 -21.09
N PRO A 73 4.53 9.51 -20.56
CA PRO A 73 4.85 9.96 -19.22
C PRO A 73 4.82 11.51 -19.13
N PRO A 74 4.55 12.05 -17.92
CA PRO A 74 4.76 13.46 -17.62
C PRO A 74 6.21 13.88 -17.88
N GLU A 75 6.38 15.07 -18.42
CA GLU A 75 7.70 15.66 -18.65
C GLU A 75 8.31 16.10 -17.32
N PRO A 76 9.65 16.19 -17.20
CA PRO A 76 10.31 16.49 -15.93
C PRO A 76 9.83 17.77 -15.26
N GLN A 77 9.83 17.76 -13.93
CA GLN A 77 9.30 18.85 -13.11
C GLN A 77 9.93 20.21 -13.42
N GLU A 78 11.22 20.26 -13.76
CA GLU A 78 11.92 21.49 -14.14
C GLU A 78 11.29 22.17 -15.38
N LEU A 79 10.84 21.39 -16.37
CA LEU A 79 10.15 21.96 -17.54
C LEU A 79 8.76 22.48 -17.15
N TRP A 80 8.08 21.76 -16.26
CA TRP A 80 6.76 22.13 -15.77
C TRP A 80 6.78 23.40 -14.93
N LEU A 81 7.84 23.62 -14.16
CA LEU A 81 8.01 24.79 -13.31
C LEU A 81 8.62 26.00 -14.03
N ALA A 82 8.99 25.87 -15.31
CA ALA A 82 9.54 26.98 -16.09
C ALA A 82 8.56 28.17 -16.11
N THR A 83 9.06 29.36 -15.76
CA THR A 83 8.23 30.56 -15.53
C THR A 83 8.04 31.40 -16.79
N SER A 84 8.84 31.13 -17.83
CA SER A 84 8.80 31.86 -19.09
C SER A 84 9.01 30.93 -20.30
N PRO A 85 8.52 31.33 -21.49
CA PRO A 85 8.75 30.56 -22.72
C PRO A 85 10.24 30.41 -23.05
N ALA A 86 11.05 31.44 -22.76
CA ALA A 86 12.48 31.44 -23.01
C ALA A 86 13.22 30.45 -22.10
N GLU A 87 12.87 30.41 -20.81
CA GLU A 87 13.40 29.43 -19.86
C GLU A 87 13.00 28.01 -20.24
N TRP A 88 11.72 27.80 -20.59
CA TRP A 88 11.23 26.51 -21.06
C TRP A 88 11.96 26.03 -22.31
N LYS A 89 12.15 26.90 -23.32
CA LYS A 89 12.91 26.57 -24.54
C LYS A 89 14.34 26.17 -24.19
N ARG A 90 15.02 26.95 -23.35
CA ARG A 90 16.39 26.68 -22.93
C ARG A 90 16.51 25.28 -22.32
N LEU A 91 15.66 24.97 -21.33
CA LEU A 91 15.63 23.66 -20.67
C LEU A 91 15.25 22.53 -21.64
N TYR A 92 14.34 22.77 -22.58
CA TYR A 92 13.92 21.78 -23.58
C TYR A 92 15.05 21.45 -24.56
N CYS A 93 15.77 22.47 -25.05
CA CYS A 93 16.87 22.32 -26.01
C CYS A 93 18.16 21.78 -25.39
N GLU A 94 18.44 22.06 -24.11
CA GLU A 94 19.58 21.49 -23.38
C GLU A 94 19.51 19.96 -23.27
N ARG A 95 18.31 19.39 -23.38
CA ARG A 95 18.10 17.96 -23.29
C ARG A 95 18.18 17.33 -24.68
N VAL A 96 19.38 16.88 -25.00
CA VAL A 96 19.93 16.44 -26.30
C VAL A 96 19.08 15.44 -27.11
N ASP A 97 18.02 14.82 -26.56
CA ASP A 97 17.25 13.73 -27.20
C ASP A 97 15.71 13.78 -27.02
N HIS A 98 15.10 14.93 -26.72
CA HIS A 98 13.61 14.99 -26.63
C HIS A 98 12.90 14.79 -27.97
N ALA A 99 13.53 15.13 -29.10
CA ALA A 99 12.87 15.16 -30.40
C ALA A 99 12.88 13.82 -31.16
N SER A 100 13.75 12.87 -30.81
CA SER A 100 14.08 11.70 -31.64
C SER A 100 13.49 10.37 -31.15
N MET A 101 13.26 10.20 -29.84
CA MET A 101 12.89 8.89 -29.26
C MET A 101 11.54 8.92 -28.54
N ARG A 102 10.60 8.09 -29.02
CA ARG A 102 9.30 7.82 -28.38
C ARG A 102 9.51 7.36 -26.93
N LEU A 103 8.99 8.13 -25.97
CA LEU A 103 8.98 7.72 -24.57
C LEU A 103 7.99 6.57 -24.34
N PRO A 104 8.35 5.55 -23.55
CA PRO A 104 7.49 4.41 -23.27
C PRO A 104 6.26 4.85 -22.48
N SER A 105 5.07 4.33 -22.82
CA SER A 105 3.83 4.60 -22.07
C SER A 105 3.85 3.95 -20.69
N LEU A 106 2.93 4.35 -19.81
CA LEU A 106 2.85 3.77 -18.47
C LEU A 106 2.63 2.26 -18.51
N ASN A 107 1.77 1.76 -19.41
CA ASN A 107 1.57 0.31 -19.60
C ASN A 107 2.89 -0.39 -20.00
N GLU A 108 3.65 0.18 -20.95
CA GLU A 108 4.97 -0.34 -21.32
C GLU A 108 5.94 -0.34 -20.11
N GLN A 109 5.92 0.71 -19.28
CA GLN A 109 6.72 0.81 -18.05
C GLN A 109 6.31 -0.22 -16.98
N ILE A 110 5.02 -0.51 -16.82
CA ILE A 110 4.53 -1.54 -15.89
C ILE A 110 4.96 -2.93 -16.35
N ALA A 111 4.91 -3.19 -17.66
CA ALA A 111 5.36 -4.45 -18.25
C ALA A 111 6.89 -4.63 -18.13
N ASN A 112 7.65 -3.54 -18.19
CA ASN A 112 9.10 -3.54 -18.00
C ASN A 112 9.58 -2.27 -17.27
N LEU A 113 9.84 -2.39 -15.97
CA LEU A 113 10.28 -1.28 -15.12
C LEU A 113 11.67 -0.73 -15.49
N ASP A 114 12.50 -1.50 -16.21
CA ASP A 114 13.79 -1.00 -16.73
C ASP A 114 13.56 0.21 -17.65
N LEU A 115 12.43 0.26 -18.37
CA LEU A 115 12.10 1.38 -19.26
C LEU A 115 11.93 2.70 -18.51
N LEU A 116 11.40 2.67 -17.28
CA LEU A 116 11.32 3.85 -16.43
C LEU A 116 12.72 4.23 -15.92
N GLN A 117 13.53 3.25 -15.53
CA GLN A 117 14.89 3.49 -15.05
C GLN A 117 15.77 4.14 -16.12
N ILE A 118 15.72 3.64 -17.36
CA ILE A 118 16.47 4.18 -18.51
C ILE A 118 16.04 5.61 -18.82
N ASN A 119 14.74 5.92 -18.73
CA ASN A 119 14.20 7.24 -19.08
C ASN A 119 14.05 8.20 -17.90
N ARG A 120 14.62 7.89 -16.73
CA ARG A 120 14.40 8.64 -15.48
C ARG A 120 14.69 10.16 -15.56
N VAL A 121 15.60 10.59 -16.44
CA VAL A 121 15.98 12.00 -16.62
C VAL A 121 14.99 12.73 -17.56
N ARG A 122 14.25 11.97 -18.37
CA ARG A 122 13.33 12.48 -19.39
C ARG A 122 11.88 12.52 -18.93
N VAL A 123 11.59 12.13 -17.70
CA VAL A 123 10.23 12.08 -17.14
C VAL A 123 10.18 12.72 -15.76
N ASP A 124 8.98 13.09 -15.32
CA ASP A 124 8.73 13.34 -13.89
C ASP A 124 8.77 12.00 -13.14
N LEU A 125 9.95 11.67 -12.60
CA LEU A 125 10.18 10.38 -11.97
C LEU A 125 9.23 10.12 -10.80
N SER A 126 9.00 11.13 -9.94
CA SER A 126 8.11 10.99 -8.77
C SER A 126 6.69 10.64 -9.20
N LEU A 127 6.14 11.37 -10.19
CA LEU A 127 4.79 11.13 -10.68
C LEU A 127 4.66 9.78 -11.40
N CYS A 128 5.65 9.40 -12.22
CA CYS A 128 5.69 8.07 -12.85
C CYS A 128 5.79 6.94 -11.81
N CYS A 129 6.63 7.10 -10.79
CA CYS A 129 6.78 6.14 -9.70
C CYS A 129 5.48 5.95 -8.92
N SER A 130 4.75 7.03 -8.63
CA SER A 130 3.39 6.95 -8.04
C SER A 130 2.43 6.19 -8.96
N ALA A 131 2.41 6.55 -10.25
CA ALA A 131 1.49 5.99 -11.23
C ALA A 131 1.69 4.48 -11.43
N VAL A 132 2.95 4.03 -11.48
CA VAL A 132 3.31 2.61 -11.53
C VAL A 132 2.76 1.87 -10.32
N LEU A 133 2.94 2.41 -9.10
CA LEU A 133 2.41 1.79 -7.89
C LEU A 133 0.88 1.71 -7.91
N TYR A 134 0.17 2.78 -8.28
CA TYR A 134 -1.29 2.75 -8.38
C TYR A 134 -1.79 1.76 -9.44
N ALA A 135 -1.06 1.58 -10.53
CA ALA A 135 -1.38 0.55 -11.51
C ALA A 135 -1.09 -0.88 -10.98
N LEU A 136 0.00 -1.07 -10.23
CA LEU A 136 0.31 -2.32 -9.54
C LEU A 136 -0.74 -2.66 -8.48
N TRP A 137 -1.35 -1.67 -7.81
CA TRP A 137 -2.50 -1.90 -6.95
C TRP A 137 -3.64 -2.60 -7.68
N GLY A 138 -3.98 -2.18 -8.92
CA GLY A 138 -5.00 -2.86 -9.72
C GLY A 138 -4.67 -4.34 -9.97
N LEU A 139 -3.40 -4.65 -10.24
CA LEU A 139 -2.95 -6.04 -10.43
C LEU A 139 -3.03 -6.87 -9.14
N VAL A 140 -2.72 -6.27 -7.98
CA VAL A 140 -2.86 -6.90 -6.66
C VAL A 140 -4.33 -7.11 -6.33
N TRP A 141 -5.19 -6.14 -6.64
CA TRP A 141 -6.63 -6.20 -6.45
C TRP A 141 -7.26 -7.38 -7.20
N ASP A 142 -6.95 -7.53 -8.50
CA ASP A 142 -7.47 -8.63 -9.32
C ASP A 142 -7.03 -9.98 -8.77
N TYR A 143 -5.74 -10.11 -8.41
CA TYR A 143 -5.21 -11.30 -7.73
C TYR A 143 -6.01 -11.61 -6.46
N ARG A 144 -6.30 -10.59 -5.64
CA ARG A 144 -7.04 -10.74 -4.39
C ARG A 144 -8.47 -11.18 -4.58
N LYS A 145 -9.18 -10.59 -5.54
CA LYS A 145 -10.56 -11.00 -5.85
C LYS A 145 -10.64 -12.44 -6.32
N ILE A 146 -9.70 -12.86 -7.16
CA ILE A 146 -9.62 -14.26 -7.58
C ILE A 146 -9.31 -15.16 -6.38
N SER A 147 -8.36 -14.78 -5.52
CA SER A 147 -8.03 -15.54 -4.31
C SER A 147 -9.24 -15.71 -3.37
N LEU A 148 -9.97 -14.62 -3.13
CA LEU A 148 -11.14 -14.59 -2.26
C LEU A 148 -12.30 -15.43 -2.81
N LEU A 149 -12.52 -15.43 -4.12
CA LEU A 149 -13.56 -16.24 -4.76
C LEU A 149 -13.42 -17.74 -4.44
N PHE A 150 -12.18 -18.21 -4.32
CA PHE A 150 -11.87 -19.61 -3.99
C PHE A 150 -11.58 -19.86 -2.51
N CYS A 151 -11.75 -18.84 -1.65
CA CYS A 151 -11.57 -18.98 -0.21
C CYS A 151 -12.60 -19.96 0.37
N GLY A 152 -12.14 -20.99 1.08
CA GLY A 152 -13.00 -21.98 1.74
C GLY A 152 -13.80 -22.90 0.80
N GLN A 153 -13.55 -22.86 -0.51
CA GLN A 153 -14.26 -23.67 -1.50
C GLN A 153 -13.34 -24.72 -2.15
N PRO A 154 -13.86 -25.92 -2.50
CA PRO A 154 -13.11 -26.89 -3.27
C PRO A 154 -12.82 -26.33 -4.67
N ARG A 155 -11.54 -26.23 -5.03
CA ARG A 155 -11.14 -25.70 -6.32
C ARG A 155 -11.32 -26.76 -7.41
N VAL A 156 -12.48 -26.74 -8.08
CA VAL A 156 -12.86 -27.73 -9.09
C VAL A 156 -12.04 -27.60 -10.39
N TRP A 157 -11.69 -26.38 -10.79
CA TRP A 157 -11.08 -26.07 -12.10
C TRP A 157 -9.61 -25.65 -12.03
N ASP A 158 -9.10 -25.29 -10.85
CA ASP A 158 -7.75 -24.77 -10.65
C ASP A 158 -7.14 -25.39 -9.40
N LYS A 159 -5.91 -25.92 -9.46
CA LYS A 159 -5.21 -26.43 -8.27
C LYS A 159 -4.56 -25.33 -7.43
N GLY A 160 -4.82 -24.05 -7.73
CA GLY A 160 -4.26 -22.88 -7.06
C GLY A 160 -2.87 -22.48 -7.56
N ILE A 161 -2.34 -23.18 -8.57
CA ILE A 161 -0.99 -22.94 -9.11
C ILE A 161 -0.93 -21.58 -9.82
N ALA A 162 -1.97 -21.21 -10.57
CA ALA A 162 -2.02 -19.93 -11.27
C ALA A 162 -1.99 -18.76 -10.28
N ILE A 163 -2.75 -18.86 -9.18
CA ILE A 163 -2.79 -17.84 -8.12
C ILE A 163 -1.43 -17.74 -7.42
N LEU A 164 -0.77 -18.87 -7.16
CA LEU A 164 0.56 -18.87 -6.56
C LEU A 164 1.61 -18.25 -7.48
N SER A 165 1.60 -18.59 -8.77
CA SER A 165 2.48 -17.96 -9.77
C SER A 165 2.27 -16.45 -9.80
N ARG A 166 1.00 -16.03 -9.80
CA ARG A 166 0.66 -14.61 -9.84
C ARG A 166 1.15 -13.86 -8.61
N HIS A 167 1.02 -14.46 -7.43
CA HIS A 167 1.55 -13.90 -6.18
C HIS A 167 3.07 -13.72 -6.25
N GLN A 168 3.80 -14.72 -6.75
CA GLN A 168 5.26 -14.67 -6.88
C GLN A 168 5.72 -13.62 -7.89
N GLU A 169 5.04 -13.50 -9.04
CA GLU A 169 5.31 -12.45 -10.04
C GLU A 169 5.14 -11.05 -9.44
N LEU A 170 4.01 -10.80 -8.76
CA LEU A 170 3.74 -9.50 -8.13
C LEU A 170 4.75 -9.17 -7.03
N THR A 171 5.14 -10.19 -6.24
CA THR A 171 6.18 -10.02 -5.20
C THR A 171 7.50 -9.59 -5.86
N LYS A 172 7.93 -10.27 -6.92
CA LYS A 172 9.16 -9.91 -7.67
C LYS A 172 9.11 -8.51 -8.25
N ILE A 173 7.97 -8.09 -8.80
CA ILE A 173 7.82 -6.74 -9.37
C ILE A 173 7.94 -5.67 -8.28
N LEU A 174 7.32 -5.87 -7.11
CA LEU A 174 7.43 -4.94 -5.98
C LEU A 174 8.85 -4.91 -5.38
N ASP A 175 9.52 -6.06 -5.30
CA ASP A 175 10.91 -6.14 -4.84
C ASP A 175 11.85 -5.43 -5.82
N TYR A 176 11.68 -5.63 -7.13
CA TYR A 176 12.42 -4.88 -8.14
C TYR A 176 12.17 -3.37 -8.00
N TYR A 177 10.91 -2.95 -7.84
CA TYR A 177 10.59 -1.54 -7.62
C TYR A 177 11.32 -0.99 -6.39
N ARG A 178 11.33 -1.72 -5.27
CA ARG A 178 12.04 -1.33 -4.05
C ARG A 178 13.54 -1.13 -4.30
N MET A 179 14.16 -2.02 -5.07
CA MET A 179 15.59 -1.96 -5.38
C MET A 179 15.94 -0.78 -6.30
N SER A 180 15.11 -0.52 -7.32
CA SER A 180 15.39 0.50 -8.34
C SER A 180 14.92 1.91 -7.93
N PHE A 181 13.83 1.99 -7.17
CA PHE A 181 13.12 3.24 -6.87
C PHE A 181 12.82 3.43 -5.38
N GLY A 182 13.56 2.77 -4.46
CA GLY A 182 13.29 2.77 -3.02
C GLY A 182 13.25 4.15 -2.32
N GLY A 183 13.64 5.24 -2.99
CA GLY A 183 13.43 6.60 -2.48
C GLY A 183 12.04 7.20 -2.79
N GLN A 184 11.24 6.56 -3.65
CA GLN A 184 10.00 7.11 -4.20
C GLN A 184 8.78 6.40 -3.60
N ASN A 185 7.87 7.19 -3.00
CA ASN A 185 6.56 6.73 -2.51
C ASN A 185 6.58 5.44 -1.67
N LEU A 186 7.54 5.32 -0.74
CA LEU A 186 7.72 4.16 0.14
C LEU A 186 6.42 3.74 0.84
N LEU A 187 5.65 4.70 1.38
CA LEU A 187 4.39 4.39 2.06
C LEU A 187 3.44 3.58 1.17
N LEU A 188 3.27 3.99 -0.10
CA LEU A 188 2.39 3.33 -1.04
C LEU A 188 2.93 1.96 -1.47
N LEU A 189 4.24 1.84 -1.68
CA LEU A 189 4.90 0.55 -1.94
C LEU A 189 4.61 -0.44 -0.81
N GLU A 190 4.88 -0.05 0.43
CA GLU A 190 4.67 -0.90 1.61
C GLU A 190 3.18 -1.21 1.81
N LEU A 191 2.29 -0.27 1.53
CA LEU A 191 0.84 -0.50 1.59
C LEU A 191 0.40 -1.55 0.56
N ILE A 192 0.87 -1.46 -0.67
CA ILE A 192 0.53 -2.44 -1.72
C ILE A 192 1.15 -3.80 -1.40
N SER A 193 2.40 -3.85 -0.92
CA SER A 193 3.03 -5.08 -0.44
C SER A 193 2.24 -5.72 0.71
N MET A 194 1.77 -4.92 1.68
CA MET A 194 0.92 -5.40 2.77
C MET A 194 -0.35 -6.08 2.23
N HIS A 195 -1.07 -5.42 1.31
CA HIS A 195 -2.27 -6.00 0.70
C HIS A 195 -1.95 -7.15 -0.27
N LEU A 196 -0.74 -7.26 -0.83
CA LEU A 196 -0.31 -8.46 -1.57
C LEU A 196 -0.10 -9.67 -0.67
N HIS A 197 0.16 -9.46 0.63
CA HIS A 197 0.40 -10.53 1.59
C HIS A 197 -0.76 -10.81 2.57
N MET A 198 -1.74 -9.91 2.67
CA MET A 198 -2.99 -10.10 3.39
C MET A 198 -4.24 -9.61 2.61
N SER A 199 -5.40 -10.25 2.82
CA SER A 199 -6.70 -9.82 2.28
C SER A 199 -7.48 -9.03 3.33
N LEU A 200 -7.63 -7.72 3.14
CA LEU A 200 -8.32 -6.87 4.12
C LEU A 200 -9.81 -7.19 4.19
N GLU A 201 -10.40 -7.61 3.07
CA GLU A 201 -11.79 -8.08 3.02
C GLU A 201 -11.99 -9.32 3.91
N GLU A 202 -11.12 -10.32 3.82
CA GLU A 202 -11.19 -11.50 4.70
C GLU A 202 -11.02 -11.12 6.17
N ILE A 203 -10.14 -10.14 6.45
CA ILE A 203 -9.97 -9.62 7.81
C ILE A 203 -11.26 -8.95 8.31
N GLN A 204 -11.90 -8.10 7.52
CA GLN A 204 -13.14 -7.43 7.93
C GLN A 204 -14.27 -8.43 8.20
N LEU A 205 -14.36 -9.49 7.38
CA LEU A 205 -15.27 -10.62 7.63
C LEU A 205 -14.92 -11.34 8.93
N PHE A 206 -13.64 -11.63 9.18
CA PHE A 206 -13.17 -12.35 10.37
C PHE A 206 -13.41 -11.57 11.67
N ILE A 207 -13.26 -10.25 11.64
CA ILE A 207 -13.56 -9.38 12.80
C ILE A 207 -15.06 -9.37 13.12
N GLY A 208 -15.90 -9.89 12.21
CA GLY A 208 -17.35 -9.98 12.41
C GLY A 208 -18.09 -8.70 12.08
N LEU A 209 -17.47 -7.78 11.30
CA LEU A 209 -18.12 -6.54 10.86
C LEU A 209 -19.37 -6.81 10.00
N GLU A 210 -19.42 -7.96 9.32
CA GLU A 210 -20.54 -8.40 8.48
C GLU A 210 -21.38 -9.53 9.11
N GLY A 211 -21.19 -9.82 10.40
CA GLY A 211 -21.93 -10.85 11.13
C GLY A 211 -21.22 -12.21 11.23
N ILE A 212 -21.77 -13.07 12.11
CA ILE A 212 -21.12 -14.33 12.55
C ILE A 212 -21.05 -15.35 11.41
N GLU A 213 -22.10 -15.49 10.60
CA GLU A 213 -22.14 -16.45 9.50
C GLU A 213 -21.07 -16.17 8.43
N GLN A 214 -20.72 -14.90 8.21
CA GLN A 214 -19.67 -14.52 7.26
C GLN A 214 -18.28 -14.74 7.85
N ALA A 215 -18.11 -14.52 9.16
CA ALA A 215 -16.86 -14.80 9.85
C ALA A 215 -16.47 -16.29 9.78
N ASP A 216 -17.45 -17.19 9.87
CA ASP A 216 -17.22 -18.64 9.75
C ASP A 216 -16.66 -19.04 8.38
N ARG A 217 -17.01 -18.32 7.30
CA ARG A 217 -16.54 -18.63 5.93
C ARG A 217 -15.05 -18.44 5.74
N VAL A 218 -14.48 -17.46 6.43
CA VAL A 218 -13.05 -17.12 6.36
C VAL A 218 -12.24 -17.72 7.51
N HIS A 219 -12.90 -18.39 8.46
CA HIS A 219 -12.25 -18.92 9.66
C HIS A 219 -11.07 -19.84 9.33
N GLN A 220 -11.28 -20.78 8.41
CA GLN A 220 -10.23 -21.72 8.01
C GLN A 220 -9.10 -21.03 7.23
N SER A 221 -9.42 -20.08 6.34
CA SER A 221 -8.39 -19.36 5.58
C SER A 221 -7.53 -18.48 6.48
N VAL A 222 -8.12 -17.79 7.46
CA VAL A 222 -7.40 -16.98 8.44
C VAL A 222 -6.55 -17.86 9.36
N LYS A 223 -7.06 -19.02 9.79
CA LYS A 223 -6.30 -20.01 10.57
C LYS A 223 -5.06 -20.50 9.82
N GLU A 224 -5.15 -20.72 8.51
CA GLU A 224 -4.01 -21.09 7.68
C GLU A 224 -3.06 -19.91 7.45
N TRP A 225 -3.60 -18.74 7.09
CA TRP A 225 -2.83 -17.52 6.82
C TRP A 225 -1.93 -17.12 7.98
N VAL A 226 -2.45 -17.12 9.21
CA VAL A 226 -1.68 -16.67 10.39
C VAL A 226 -0.43 -17.51 10.66
N ARG A 227 -0.42 -18.78 10.21
CA ARG A 227 0.73 -19.70 10.35
C ARG A 227 1.76 -19.51 9.22
N ASN A 228 1.34 -18.95 8.08
CA ASN A 228 2.16 -18.84 6.87
C ASN A 228 3.18 -17.69 6.94
N LYS A 229 4.23 -17.78 6.11
CA LYS A 229 5.20 -16.69 5.90
C LYS A 229 4.52 -15.40 5.42
N THR A 230 3.46 -15.51 4.62
CA THR A 230 2.75 -14.38 4.03
C THR A 230 2.11 -13.48 5.10
N SER A 231 1.55 -14.02 6.18
CA SER A 231 1.02 -13.16 7.25
C SER A 231 2.11 -12.34 7.93
N ARG A 232 3.28 -12.95 8.17
CA ARG A 232 4.44 -12.24 8.74
C ARG A 232 5.01 -11.19 7.79
N GLN A 233 4.98 -11.44 6.47
CA GLN A 233 5.29 -10.41 5.47
C GLN A 233 4.29 -9.26 5.52
N ALA A 234 2.98 -9.55 5.60
CA ALA A 234 1.96 -8.50 5.70
C ALA A 234 2.15 -7.63 6.95
N VAL A 235 2.41 -8.26 8.09
CA VAL A 235 2.70 -7.58 9.37
C VAL A 235 3.97 -6.74 9.28
N TRP A 236 5.02 -7.24 8.62
CA TRP A 236 6.24 -6.47 8.37
C TRP A 236 5.95 -5.22 7.53
N HIS A 237 5.29 -5.38 6.38
CA HIS A 237 4.94 -4.25 5.53
C HIS A 237 3.99 -3.26 6.22
N ALA A 238 3.07 -3.73 7.05
CA ALA A 238 2.23 -2.87 7.90
C ALA A 238 3.08 -2.02 8.86
N GLY A 239 4.13 -2.61 9.45
CA GLY A 239 5.12 -1.89 10.25
C GLY A 239 5.88 -0.83 9.47
N GLN A 240 6.17 -1.08 8.19
CA GLN A 240 6.84 -0.11 7.33
C GLN A 240 5.92 1.00 6.84
N VAL A 241 4.63 0.73 6.61
CA VAL A 241 3.63 1.79 6.41
C VAL A 241 3.54 2.66 7.67
N PHE A 242 3.52 2.06 8.86
CA PHE A 242 3.54 2.80 10.13
C PHE A 242 4.81 3.65 10.28
N ARG A 243 5.99 3.11 9.97
CA ARG A 243 7.27 3.84 9.95
C ARG A 243 7.21 5.05 9.01
N ALA A 244 6.73 4.85 7.78
CA ALA A 244 6.62 5.91 6.80
C ALA A 244 5.61 7.00 7.25
N ALA A 245 4.47 6.59 7.82
CA ALA A 245 3.47 7.50 8.37
C ALA A 245 4.03 8.40 9.48
N LYS A 246 4.89 7.86 10.38
CA LYS A 246 5.58 8.65 11.42
C LYS A 246 6.53 9.70 10.85
N SER A 247 7.04 9.50 9.63
CA SER A 247 7.96 10.43 8.97
C SER A 247 7.25 11.49 8.11
N LEU A 248 5.92 11.44 8.01
CA LEU A 248 5.16 12.47 7.29
C LEU A 248 5.28 13.82 7.99
N PRO A 249 5.31 14.94 7.25
CA PRO A 249 5.27 16.27 7.85
C PRO A 249 4.00 16.45 8.71
N PRO A 250 4.03 17.34 9.73
CA PRO A 250 2.83 17.66 10.49
C PRO A 250 1.67 18.05 9.57
N LEU A 251 0.45 17.70 9.96
CA LEU A 251 -0.79 17.97 9.20
C LEU A 251 -0.92 17.17 7.89
N HIS A 252 -0.05 16.19 7.62
CA HIS A 252 -0.14 15.36 6.41
C HIS A 252 -0.71 13.96 6.67
N LEU A 253 -0.78 13.51 7.93
CA LEU A 253 -1.40 12.22 8.28
C LEU A 253 -2.93 12.35 8.34
N ARG A 254 -3.53 12.69 7.20
CA ARG A 254 -4.97 12.88 6.99
C ARG A 254 -5.40 12.21 5.70
N ASP A 255 -6.70 12.24 5.42
CA ASP A 255 -7.28 11.73 4.17
C ASP A 255 -6.81 10.31 3.85
N PHE A 256 -6.20 10.10 2.68
CA PHE A 256 -5.72 8.79 2.24
C PHE A 256 -4.71 8.15 3.21
N TYR A 257 -3.79 8.93 3.81
CA TYR A 257 -2.79 8.38 4.72
C TYR A 257 -3.40 7.93 6.06
N ALA A 258 -4.45 8.59 6.53
CA ALA A 258 -5.20 8.13 7.70
C ALA A 258 -5.88 6.79 7.42
N VAL A 259 -6.46 6.62 6.22
CA VAL A 259 -7.03 5.33 5.80
C VAL A 259 -5.97 4.23 5.72
N CYS A 260 -4.78 4.54 5.18
CA CYS A 260 -3.66 3.60 5.16
C CYS A 260 -3.30 3.11 6.57
N LEU A 261 -3.26 4.02 7.54
CA LEU A 261 -2.92 3.71 8.93
C LEU A 261 -4.03 2.91 9.63
N PHE A 262 -5.29 3.14 9.26
CA PHE A 262 -6.41 2.29 9.68
C PHE A 262 -6.30 0.87 9.10
N HIS A 263 -5.87 0.70 7.85
CA HIS A 263 -5.64 -0.65 7.30
C HIS A 263 -4.50 -1.37 8.05
N VAL A 264 -3.46 -0.62 8.43
CA VAL A 264 -2.37 -1.12 9.28
C VAL A 264 -2.90 -1.59 10.64
N SER A 265 -3.78 -0.83 11.30
CA SER A 265 -4.35 -1.23 12.59
C SER A 265 -5.15 -2.51 12.49
N LEU A 266 -5.98 -2.67 11.44
CA LEU A 266 -6.72 -3.89 11.18
C LEU A 266 -5.79 -5.09 10.92
N THR A 267 -4.70 -4.88 10.18
CA THR A 267 -3.70 -5.91 9.88
C THR A 267 -3.09 -6.47 11.17
N PHE A 268 -2.61 -5.58 12.05
CA PHE A 268 -2.02 -5.98 13.31
C PHE A 268 -3.03 -6.62 14.25
N TRP A 269 -4.23 -6.04 14.35
CA TRP A 269 -5.29 -6.54 15.21
C TRP A 269 -5.70 -7.95 14.81
N ALA A 270 -5.97 -8.18 13.52
CA ALA A 270 -6.39 -9.49 13.02
C ALA A 270 -5.27 -10.52 13.18
N TYR A 271 -4.02 -10.18 12.85
CA TYR A 271 -2.90 -11.09 13.04
C TYR A 271 -2.72 -11.47 14.51
N GLY A 272 -2.74 -10.48 15.42
CA GLY A 272 -2.57 -10.73 16.85
C GLY A 272 -3.74 -11.53 17.44
N LEU A 273 -4.99 -11.24 17.04
CA LEU A 273 -6.16 -12.01 17.46
C LEU A 273 -6.11 -13.45 16.94
N ALA A 274 -5.91 -13.64 15.63
CA ALA A 274 -5.82 -14.96 15.02
C ALA A 274 -4.65 -15.77 15.61
N SER A 275 -3.52 -15.13 15.93
CA SER A 275 -2.37 -15.79 16.56
C SER A 275 -2.71 -16.29 17.97
N ARG A 276 -3.50 -15.52 18.74
CA ARG A 276 -3.98 -15.97 20.07
C ARG A 276 -5.01 -17.09 19.96
N MET A 277 -5.91 -17.01 18.98
CA MET A 277 -6.97 -18.01 18.78
C MET A 277 -6.44 -19.35 18.26
N PHE A 278 -5.50 -19.31 17.31
CA PHE A 278 -5.06 -20.49 16.56
C PHE A 278 -3.61 -20.92 16.83
N GLY A 279 -2.85 -20.12 17.59
CA GLY A 279 -1.45 -20.41 17.93
C GLY A 279 -1.26 -21.41 19.07
N LEU A 280 -2.34 -21.77 19.78
CA LEU A 280 -2.32 -22.69 20.94
C LEU A 280 -2.56 -24.17 20.58
N ASP A 281 -2.71 -24.53 19.31
CA ASP A 281 -2.77 -25.95 18.91
C ASP A 281 -1.37 -26.58 19.15
N GLY A 282 -1.17 -27.13 20.34
CA GLY A 282 0.05 -27.79 20.84
C GLY A 282 0.37 -29.12 20.16
N SER A 283 0.34 -29.17 18.83
CA SER A 283 0.69 -30.35 18.02
C SER A 283 1.81 -30.06 17.01
N ASP A 284 2.67 -29.07 17.26
CA ASP A 284 3.92 -28.93 16.52
C ASP A 284 4.97 -29.83 17.16
N GLN A 285 5.32 -30.91 16.47
CA GLN A 285 6.42 -31.83 16.77
C GLN A 285 7.83 -31.18 16.73
N ASN A 286 7.91 -29.83 16.66
CA ASN A 286 9.14 -29.02 16.62
C ASN A 286 9.51 -28.40 17.98
N SER A 287 8.91 -28.87 19.08
CA SER A 287 9.23 -28.43 20.45
C SER A 287 10.70 -28.66 20.83
N SER A 288 11.40 -29.60 20.20
CA SER A 288 12.83 -29.87 20.45
C SER A 288 13.79 -28.81 19.89
N GLU A 289 13.45 -28.09 18.81
CA GLU A 289 14.30 -27.00 18.28
C GLU A 289 13.99 -25.64 18.92
N ARG A 290 12.73 -25.40 19.33
CA ARG A 290 12.33 -24.16 20.04
C ARG A 290 12.97 -24.05 21.43
N ALA A 291 13.34 -25.17 22.04
CA ALA A 291 13.98 -25.22 23.36
C ALA A 291 15.49 -24.86 23.34
N SER A 292 16.14 -24.90 22.17
CA SER A 292 17.60 -24.78 22.05
C SER A 292 18.14 -23.34 22.22
N SER A 293 17.29 -22.31 22.19
CA SER A 293 17.71 -20.90 22.31
C SER A 293 16.57 -19.98 22.78
N PRO A 294 16.23 -19.98 24.08
CA PRO A 294 15.13 -19.17 24.63
C PRO A 294 15.34 -17.65 24.44
N HIS A 295 16.60 -17.19 24.33
CA HIS A 295 16.94 -15.79 24.07
C HIS A 295 16.41 -15.29 22.71
N LEU A 296 16.37 -16.15 21.68
CA LEU A 296 15.89 -15.77 20.34
C LEU A 296 14.36 -15.59 20.31
N LEU A 297 13.63 -16.38 21.10
CA LEU A 297 12.18 -16.25 21.24
C LEU A 297 11.79 -14.97 22.00
N ASN A 298 12.60 -14.57 22.97
CA ASN A 298 12.37 -13.34 23.75
C ASN A 298 12.90 -12.06 23.06
N GLN A 299 13.63 -12.19 21.96
CA GLN A 299 14.11 -11.05 21.19
C GLN A 299 12.94 -10.26 20.61
N THR A 300 12.92 -8.95 20.86
CA THR A 300 11.93 -8.04 20.28
C THR A 300 12.30 -7.74 18.83
N ILE A 301 11.32 -7.86 17.93
CA ILE A 301 11.45 -7.54 16.51
C ILE A 301 10.71 -6.25 16.24
N TRP A 302 11.45 -5.18 15.95
CA TRP A 302 10.87 -3.87 15.65
C TRP A 302 10.33 -3.85 14.22
N LEU A 303 9.01 -3.89 14.07
CA LEU A 303 8.35 -3.91 12.77
C LEU A 303 8.46 -2.58 12.02
N ASP A 304 8.60 -1.49 12.77
CA ASP A 304 8.77 -0.12 12.29
C ASP A 304 10.24 0.31 12.26
N GLY A 305 11.16 -0.66 12.30
CA GLY A 305 12.61 -0.47 12.20
C GLY A 305 13.18 -0.78 10.81
N GLU A 306 14.51 -0.79 10.73
CA GLU A 306 15.26 -1.25 9.56
C GLU A 306 15.14 -2.78 9.39
N GLU A 307 15.31 -3.27 8.16
CA GLU A 307 15.41 -4.71 7.94
C GLU A 307 16.70 -5.26 8.55
N THR A 308 16.57 -6.28 9.40
CA THR A 308 17.72 -6.92 10.07
C THR A 308 17.67 -8.44 9.89
N ALA A 309 18.76 -9.13 10.21
CA ALA A 309 18.79 -10.59 10.25
C ALA A 309 17.73 -11.18 11.21
N ALA A 310 17.38 -10.44 12.28
CA ALA A 310 16.31 -10.83 13.20
C ALA A 310 14.93 -10.70 12.54
N THR A 311 14.69 -9.62 11.79
CA THR A 311 13.49 -9.46 10.97
C THR A 311 13.35 -10.58 9.94
N TYR A 312 14.41 -10.88 9.19
CA TYR A 312 14.38 -11.96 8.20
C TYR A 312 14.04 -13.31 8.82
N ARG A 313 14.60 -13.59 10.01
CA ARG A 313 14.31 -14.81 10.78
C ARG A 313 12.86 -14.85 11.26
N TYR A 314 12.32 -13.74 11.74
CA TYR A 314 10.91 -13.62 12.10
C TYR A 314 10.02 -13.92 10.89
N ILE A 315 10.25 -13.25 9.76
CA ILE A 315 9.45 -13.45 8.55
C ILE A 315 9.53 -14.90 8.07
N SER A 316 10.74 -15.45 7.97
CA SER A 316 10.96 -16.79 7.41
C SER A 316 10.51 -17.90 8.36
N LEU A 317 10.85 -17.83 9.64
CA LEU A 317 10.71 -18.92 10.61
C LEU A 317 9.67 -18.68 11.71
N GLY A 318 9.13 -17.46 11.83
CA GLY A 318 8.20 -17.10 12.92
C GLY A 318 8.87 -16.98 14.29
N ILE A 319 10.18 -16.77 14.34
CA ILE A 319 10.95 -16.66 15.60
C ILE A 319 11.11 -15.20 16.00
N GLY A 320 10.74 -14.87 17.24
CA GLY A 320 10.87 -13.55 17.85
C GLY A 320 9.53 -12.93 18.24
N ASN A 321 9.57 -11.87 19.04
CA ASN A 321 8.38 -11.15 19.52
C ASN A 321 8.21 -9.82 18.77
N PRO A 322 7.34 -9.76 17.76
CA PRO A 322 7.16 -8.54 16.98
C PRO A 322 6.40 -7.45 17.74
N GLY A 323 6.84 -6.20 17.55
CA GLY A 323 6.24 -5.03 18.18
C GLY A 323 6.63 -3.72 17.51
N LEU A 324 5.98 -2.64 17.96
CA LEU A 324 6.15 -1.27 17.48
C LEU A 324 6.83 -0.40 18.54
N GLN A 325 7.62 0.57 18.07
CA GLN A 325 8.16 1.63 18.92
C GLN A 325 7.08 2.69 19.18
N ASP A 326 6.89 3.04 20.44
CA ASP A 326 6.16 4.24 20.84
C ASP A 326 6.91 5.50 20.33
N ILE A 327 6.16 6.53 19.94
CA ILE A 327 6.68 7.84 19.50
C ILE A 327 7.60 8.45 20.57
N HIS A 328 7.29 8.23 21.85
CA HIS A 328 8.10 8.73 22.97
C HIS A 328 9.36 7.91 23.25
N GLN A 329 9.64 6.87 22.45
CA GLN A 329 10.74 5.91 22.68
C GLN A 329 10.74 5.37 24.13
N ARG A 330 9.56 5.22 24.74
CA ARG A 330 9.44 4.53 26.03
C ARG A 330 9.99 3.11 25.84
N LYS A 331 10.80 2.65 26.80
CA LYS A 331 11.55 1.39 26.72
C LYS A 331 10.71 0.12 26.52
N VAL A 332 9.38 0.20 26.55
CA VAL A 332 8.49 -0.96 26.46
C VAL A 332 7.90 -1.03 25.04
N PRO A 333 8.19 -2.09 24.27
CA PRO A 333 7.58 -2.29 22.96
C PRO A 333 6.08 -2.54 23.08
N ALA A 334 5.28 -1.91 22.22
CA ALA A 334 3.91 -2.34 22.00
C ALA A 334 3.95 -3.65 21.20
N ARG A 335 3.75 -4.79 21.88
CA ARG A 335 3.87 -6.12 21.27
C ARG A 335 2.57 -6.49 20.57
N LEU A 336 2.64 -7.24 19.47
CA LEU A 336 1.44 -7.82 18.84
C LEU A 336 0.67 -8.79 19.75
N SER A 337 1.33 -9.31 20.79
CA SER A 337 0.69 -10.07 21.85
C SER A 337 -0.16 -9.21 22.79
N ASP A 338 -0.09 -7.88 22.71
CA ASP A 338 -0.91 -6.89 23.42
C ASP A 338 -1.57 -5.96 22.41
N LEU A 339 -2.73 -6.39 21.92
CA LEU A 339 -3.51 -5.62 20.95
C LEU A 339 -3.93 -4.24 21.47
N GLY A 340 -4.10 -4.08 22.79
CA GLY A 340 -4.45 -2.79 23.39
C GLY A 340 -3.34 -1.77 23.16
N ALA A 341 -2.10 -2.15 23.54
CA ALA A 341 -0.93 -1.31 23.36
C ALA A 341 -0.64 -0.96 21.89
N ILE A 342 -0.88 -1.89 20.96
CA ILE A 342 -0.73 -1.62 19.51
C ILE A 342 -1.72 -0.56 19.05
N MET A 343 -3.00 -0.69 19.42
CA MET A 343 -4.02 0.29 19.05
C MET A 343 -3.72 1.65 19.64
N ASP A 344 -3.28 1.73 20.90
CA ASP A 344 -2.91 2.99 21.56
C ASP A 344 -1.78 3.71 20.82
N VAL A 345 -0.74 2.98 20.41
CA VAL A 345 0.39 3.57 19.64
C VAL A 345 -0.06 4.11 18.29
N ILE A 346 -0.95 3.40 17.59
CA ILE A 346 -1.44 3.82 16.27
C ILE A 346 -2.40 5.01 16.41
N ILE A 347 -3.30 4.99 17.39
CA ILE A 347 -4.23 6.08 17.69
C ILE A 347 -3.47 7.35 18.07
N ASP A 348 -2.46 7.27 18.95
CA ASP A 348 -1.64 8.43 19.34
C ASP A 348 -0.88 8.99 18.12
N THR A 349 -0.37 8.12 17.25
CA THR A 349 0.29 8.53 16.00
C THR A 349 -0.66 9.26 15.06
N MET A 350 -1.84 8.69 14.80
CA MET A 350 -2.86 9.28 13.93
C MET A 350 -3.34 10.64 14.48
N SER A 351 -3.63 10.68 15.78
CA SER A 351 -4.12 11.88 16.46
C SER A 351 -3.13 13.02 16.42
N ARG A 352 -1.82 12.75 16.48
CA ARG A 352 -0.78 13.80 16.43
C ARG A 352 -0.48 14.25 15.02
N GLY A 353 -0.50 13.33 14.06
CA GLY A 353 -0.11 13.63 12.68
C GLY A 353 -1.09 14.56 11.96
N ASP A 354 -2.35 14.63 12.42
CA ASP A 354 -3.36 15.56 11.89
C ASP A 354 -3.58 16.82 12.74
N ARG A 355 -3.03 16.85 13.96
CA ARG A 355 -3.34 17.90 14.94
C ARG A 355 -2.68 19.23 14.62
N GLU A 356 -3.51 20.25 14.46
CA GLU A 356 -3.07 21.65 14.54
C GLU A 356 -3.18 22.11 16.02
N PRO A 357 -2.25 22.93 16.56
CA PRO A 357 -2.22 23.31 17.98
C PRO A 357 -3.53 23.90 18.54
N LEU A 358 -4.44 24.36 17.67
CA LEU A 358 -5.68 25.05 18.01
C LEU A 358 -6.93 24.50 17.31
N ARG A 359 -6.83 23.40 16.55
CA ARG A 359 -7.98 22.81 15.84
C ARG A 359 -8.13 21.32 16.14
N PRO A 360 -9.37 20.80 16.16
CA PRO A 360 -9.61 19.36 16.21
C PRO A 360 -9.06 18.68 14.96
N ASN A 361 -8.89 17.35 15.00
CA ASN A 361 -8.52 16.61 13.80
C ASN A 361 -9.65 16.67 12.76
N SER A 362 -9.31 16.32 11.53
CA SER A 362 -10.27 16.18 10.44
C SER A 362 -11.36 15.15 10.79
N PRO A 363 -12.60 15.33 10.31
CA PRO A 363 -13.71 14.43 10.65
C PRO A 363 -13.45 12.96 10.30
N LEU A 364 -12.72 12.71 9.22
CA LEU A 364 -12.33 11.35 8.84
C LEU A 364 -11.37 10.73 9.87
N VAL A 365 -10.36 11.48 10.30
CA VAL A 365 -9.38 11.02 11.31
C VAL A 365 -10.08 10.72 12.63
N GLU A 366 -10.93 11.62 13.12
CA GLU A 366 -11.71 11.39 14.35
C GLU A 366 -12.59 10.13 14.26
N ASN A 367 -13.23 9.90 13.11
CA ASN A 367 -14.07 8.73 12.91
C ASN A 367 -13.24 7.44 12.89
N LEU A 368 -12.10 7.43 12.20
CA LEU A 368 -11.19 6.28 12.18
C LEU A 368 -10.61 6.00 13.57
N ILE A 369 -10.24 7.03 14.34
CA ILE A 369 -9.80 6.90 15.73
C ILE A 369 -10.90 6.25 16.57
N SER A 370 -12.14 6.75 16.49
CA SER A 370 -13.27 6.20 17.22
C SER A 370 -13.51 4.71 16.91
N ILE A 371 -13.35 4.30 15.65
CA ILE A 371 -13.44 2.88 15.26
C ILE A 371 -12.29 2.08 15.88
N MET A 372 -11.05 2.58 15.83
CA MET A 372 -9.90 1.91 16.43
C MET A 372 -10.02 1.78 17.95
N GLU A 373 -10.56 2.78 18.64
CA GLU A 373 -10.85 2.73 20.08
C GLU A 373 -11.85 1.62 20.41
N ARG A 374 -12.93 1.49 19.62
CA ARG A 374 -13.89 0.40 19.79
C ARG A 374 -13.25 -0.98 19.60
N LEU A 375 -12.38 -1.12 18.60
CA LEU A 375 -11.65 -2.37 18.36
C LEU A 375 -10.66 -2.71 19.48
N ARG A 376 -10.02 -1.69 20.08
CA ARG A 376 -9.19 -1.84 21.27
C ARG A 376 -10.01 -2.39 22.44
N ASP A 377 -11.18 -1.82 22.68
CA ASP A 377 -12.04 -2.21 23.81
C ASP A 377 -12.70 -3.59 23.63
N MET A 378 -12.85 -4.05 22.38
CA MET A 378 -13.27 -5.42 22.05
C MET A 378 -12.19 -6.47 22.33
N THR A 379 -10.93 -6.08 22.55
CA THR A 379 -9.89 -7.07 22.87
C THR A 379 -10.18 -7.67 24.24
N PRO A 380 -10.40 -8.99 24.36
CA PRO A 380 -10.62 -9.59 25.67
C PRO A 380 -9.35 -9.39 26.48
N GLY A 381 -9.44 -8.55 27.51
CA GLY A 381 -8.42 -8.43 28.54
C GLY A 381 -8.14 -9.79 29.14
N GLY A 382 -6.89 -10.07 29.51
CA GLY A 382 -6.51 -11.30 30.20
C GLY A 382 -7.27 -11.44 31.52
N GLY A 383 -8.46 -12.03 31.48
CA GLY A 383 -9.36 -12.20 32.61
C GLY A 383 -10.79 -12.52 32.17
N GLY A 384 -11.14 -13.80 32.18
CA GLY A 384 -12.53 -14.26 32.15
C GLY A 384 -13.14 -14.40 30.76
N ALA A 385 -13.30 -15.65 30.32
CA ALA A 385 -14.15 -16.00 29.19
C ALA A 385 -15.59 -15.53 29.46
N SER A 386 -16.06 -14.52 28.73
CA SER A 386 -17.48 -14.32 28.49
C SER A 386 -17.76 -14.63 27.02
N THR A 387 -18.01 -15.90 26.75
CA THR A 387 -18.75 -16.31 25.57
C THR A 387 -20.07 -15.53 25.51
N PRO A 388 -20.49 -15.01 24.34
CA PRO A 388 -21.82 -14.44 24.20
C PRO A 388 -22.83 -15.56 24.49
N ARG A 389 -23.78 -15.29 25.39
CA ARG A 389 -24.87 -16.22 25.73
C ARG A 389 -25.59 -16.64 24.44
N ARG A 390 -25.51 -17.94 24.13
CA ARG A 390 -26.46 -18.63 23.25
C ARG A 390 -27.86 -18.48 23.87
N THR A 391 -28.70 -17.64 23.27
CA THR A 391 -30.14 -17.76 23.45
C THR A 391 -30.61 -18.87 22.53
N SER A 392 -30.72 -20.08 23.09
CA SER A 392 -31.54 -21.14 22.54
C SER A 392 -33.01 -20.72 22.66
N ASN A 393 -33.62 -20.29 21.57
CA ASN A 393 -35.07 -20.29 21.46
C ASN A 393 -35.48 -21.65 20.90
N ASN A 394 -36.09 -22.45 21.77
CA ASN A 394 -37.09 -23.42 21.37
C ASN A 394 -38.27 -22.65 20.76
N GLU A 395 -38.67 -23.05 19.56
CA GLU A 395 -40.05 -23.44 19.22
C GLU A 395 -40.05 -24.24 17.92
#